data_AF-A0A1M2V3D1-F1
#
_entry.id   AF-A0A1M2V3D1-F1
#
_cell.length_a   1.000
_cell.length_b   1.000
_cell.length_c   1.000
_cell.angle_alpha   90.00
_cell.angle_beta   90.00
_cell.angle_gamma   90.00
#
_symmetry.space_group_name_H-M   'P 1'
#
loop_
_entity.id
_entity.type
_entity.pdbx_description
1 polymer ?
#
loop_
_entity_poly.entity_id
_entity_poly.type
_entity_poly.pdbx_seq_one_letter_code
_entity_poly.pdbx_strand_id
1 'polypeptide(L)' 'MSPFKQRAAHNLFRNYIFNGYRRLSSQAVYWVIPFAIGYGTYTWAKRYDTWQNSKAAHVAGHGAH' A
#
# COMPACT_ATOMS: atom_id res chain seq x y z
N MET A 1 -37.55 7.93 17.26
CA MET A 1 -37.50 9.18 18.05
C MET A 1 -37.29 10.34 17.08
N SER A 2 -37.93 11.49 17.31
CA SER A 2 -37.65 12.69 16.50
C SER A 2 -36.17 13.10 16.65
N PRO A 3 -35.49 13.60 15.60
CA PRO A 3 -34.12 14.10 15.70
C PRO A 3 -33.93 15.14 16.82
N PHE A 4 -34.96 15.96 17.10
CA PHE A 4 -34.97 16.92 18.21
C PHE A 4 -34.95 16.28 19.61
N LYS A 5 -35.20 14.97 19.69
CA LYS A 5 -35.17 14.17 20.92
C LYS A 5 -33.92 13.28 21.00
N GLN A 6 -32.97 13.40 20.06
CA GLN A 6 -31.74 12.60 20.00
C GLN A 6 -30.49 13.44 20.30
N ARG A 7 -29.44 12.79 20.82
CA ARG A 7 -28.13 13.41 21.03
C ARG A 7 -27.29 13.26 19.76
N ALA A 8 -27.11 14.36 19.01
CA ALA A 8 -26.51 14.38 17.67
C ALA A 8 -25.11 13.75 17.58
N ALA A 9 -24.25 13.95 18.58
CA ALA A 9 -22.85 13.47 18.59
C ALA A 9 -22.61 12.34 19.60
N HIS A 10 -23.66 11.65 20.05
CA HIS A 10 -23.51 10.59 21.04
C HIS A 10 -22.60 9.47 20.50
N ASN A 11 -21.52 9.17 21.21
CA ASN A 11 -20.48 8.20 20.82
C ASN A 11 -19.82 8.44 19.47
N LEU A 12 -19.82 9.69 18.95
CA LEU A 12 -19.24 9.99 17.65
C LEU A 12 -17.80 9.45 17.51
N PHE A 13 -16.92 9.79 18.45
CA PHE A 13 -15.52 9.36 18.40
C PHE A 13 -15.34 7.85 18.56
N ARG A 14 -15.99 7.25 19.56
CA ARG A 14 -15.95 5.80 19.81
C ARG A 14 -16.43 5.03 18.58
N ASN A 15 -17.59 5.41 18.04
CA ASN A 15 -18.18 4.75 16.88
C ASN A 15 -17.36 5.01 15.61
N TYR A 16 -16.83 6.22 15.43
CA TYR A 16 -16.02 6.55 14.27
C TYR A 16 -14.73 5.72 14.23
N ILE A 17 -14.02 5.58 15.34
CA ILE A 17 -12.77 4.81 15.40
C ILE A 17 -13.04 3.33 15.12
N PHE A 18 -13.96 2.71 15.87
CA PHE A 18 -14.20 1.27 15.73
C PHE A 18 -14.88 0.90 14.40
N ASN A 19 -15.86 1.68 13.94
CA ASN A 19 -16.48 1.42 12.64
C ASN A 19 -15.58 1.83 11.48
N GLY A 20 -14.79 2.90 11.63
CA GLY A 20 -13.79 3.30 10.65
C GLY A 20 -12.76 2.22 10.44
N TYR A 21 -12.16 1.72 11.53
CA TYR A 21 -11.22 0.60 11.49
C TYR A 21 -11.85 -0.64 10.84
N ARG A 22 -13.05 -1.06 11.29
CA ARG A 22 -13.75 -2.23 10.72
C ARG A 22 -14.00 -2.09 9.21
N ARG A 23 -14.35 -0.89 8.74
CA ARG A 23 -14.60 -0.63 7.32
C ARG A 23 -13.30 -0.65 6.52
N LEU A 24 -12.26 0.01 7.02
CA LEU A 24 -10.96 0.09 6.34
C LEU A 24 -10.26 -1.27 6.30
N SER A 25 -10.26 -2.02 7.41
CA SER A 25 -9.62 -3.34 7.46
C SER A 25 -10.25 -4.34 6.48
N SER A 26 -11.58 -4.29 6.30
CA SER A 26 -12.29 -5.13 5.32
C SER A 26 -11.88 -4.88 3.86
N GLN A 27 -11.36 -3.69 3.57
CA GLN A 27 -10.93 -3.30 2.23
C GLN A 27 -9.40 -3.33 2.07
N ALA A 28 -8.66 -3.38 3.18
CA ALA A 28 -7.21 -3.19 3.17
C ALA A 28 -6.51 -4.16 2.23
N VAL A 29 -6.94 -5.42 2.17
CA VAL A 29 -6.35 -6.45 1.29
C VAL A 29 -6.42 -6.05 -0.19
N TYR A 30 -7.56 -5.52 -0.64
CA TYR A 30 -7.77 -5.12 -2.03
C TYR A 30 -6.92 -3.91 -2.44
N TRP A 31 -6.49 -3.09 -1.49
CA TRP A 31 -5.59 -1.97 -1.74
C TRP A 31 -4.13 -2.38 -1.58
N VAL A 32 -3.79 -3.03 -0.46
CA VAL A 32 -2.42 -3.38 -0.09
C VAL A 32 -1.78 -4.31 -1.11
N ILE A 33 -2.51 -5.31 -1.62
CA ILE A 33 -1.93 -6.27 -2.56
C ILE A 33 -1.51 -5.59 -3.88
N PRO A 34 -2.39 -4.86 -4.60
CA PRO A 34 -1.98 -4.16 -5.82
C PRO A 34 -0.88 -3.12 -5.58
N PHE A 35 -0.94 -2.38 -4.47
CA PHE A 35 0.11 -1.42 -4.11
C PHE A 35 1.45 -2.10 -3.86
N ALA A 36 1.47 -3.20 -3.11
CA ALA A 36 2.67 -3.96 -2.83
C ALA A 36 3.28 -4.55 -4.11
N ILE A 37 2.45 -5.09 -5.00
CA ILE A 37 2.89 -5.60 -6.31
C ILE A 37 3.48 -4.47 -7.16
N GLY A 38 2.76 -3.36 -7.32
CA GLY A 38 3.21 -2.24 -8.13
C GLY A 38 4.52 -1.63 -7.61
N TYR A 39 4.57 -1.33 -6.31
CA TYR A 39 5.76 -0.74 -5.69
C TYR A 39 6.94 -1.72 -5.63
N GLY A 40 6.68 -2.99 -5.31
CA GLY A 40 7.68 -4.05 -5.31
C GLY A 40 8.30 -4.24 -6.70
N THR A 41 7.46 -4.28 -7.74
CA THR A 41 7.92 -4.39 -9.13
C THR A 41 8.75 -3.18 -9.55
N TYR A 42 8.27 -1.96 -9.26
CA TYR A 42 8.98 -0.73 -9.55
C TYR A 42 10.35 -0.66 -8.87
N THR A 43 10.42 -0.98 -7.58
CA THR A 43 11.67 -0.94 -6.81
C THR A 43 12.67 -1.98 -7.29
N TRP A 44 12.22 -3.19 -7.63
CA TRP A 44 13.07 -4.20 -8.25
C TRP A 44 13.59 -3.74 -9.62
N ALA A 45 12.70 -3.28 -10.51
CA ALA A 45 13.06 -2.86 -11.86
C ALA A 45 14.09 -1.72 -11.84
N LYS A 46 13.91 -0.73 -10.98
CA LYS A 46 14.86 0.39 -10.82
C LYS A 46 16.23 -0.09 -10.34
N ARG A 47 16.27 -1.01 -9.38
CA ARG A 47 17.54 -1.59 -8.89
C ARG A 47 18.23 -2.42 -9.96
N TYR A 48 17.45 -3.21 -10.69
CA TYR A 48 17.96 -4.05 -11.78
C TYR A 48 18.53 -3.22 -12.92
N ASP A 49 17.81 -2.18 -13.36
CA ASP A 49 18.29 -1.23 -14.37
C ASP A 49 19.60 -0.53 -13.94
N THR A 50 19.68 -0.10 -12.68
CA THR A 50 20.91 0.49 -12.13
C THR A 50 22.07 -0.50 -12.15
N TRP A 51 21.81 -1.77 -11.80
CA TRP A 51 22.83 -2.82 -11.86
C TRP A 51 23.26 -3.12 -13.29
N GLN A 52 22.33 -3.24 -14.23
CA GLN A 52 22.62 -3.53 -15.64
C GLN A 52 23.53 -2.49 -16.27
N ASN A 53 23.35 -1.21 -15.93
CA ASN A 53 24.17 -0.10 -16.39
C ASN A 53 25.48 0.08 -15.59
N SER A 54 25.75 -0.80 -14.61
CA SER A 54 26.97 -0.75 -13.81
C SER A 54 28.13 -1.45 -14.52
N LYS A 55 29.37 -1.05 -14.18
CA LYS A 55 30.59 -1.72 -14.67
C LYS A 55 30.59 -3.22 -14.33
N ALA A 56 30.07 -3.59 -13.16
CA ALA A 56 30.02 -4.97 -12.73
C ALA A 56 29.15 -5.83 -13.66
N ALA A 57 28.00 -5.31 -14.10
CA ALA A 57 27.15 -6.02 -15.05
C ALA A 57 27.78 -6.07 -16.45
N HIS A 58 28.47 -5.02 -16.92
CA HIS A 58 29.19 -5.07 -18.19
C HIS A 58 30.31 -6.12 -18.19
N VAL A 59 31.05 -6.26 -17.07
CA VAL A 59 32.06 -7.32 -16.90
C VAL A 59 31.41 -8.70 -16.84
N ALA A 60 30.31 -8.85 -16.10
CA ALA A 60 29.57 -10.12 -16.02
C ALA A 60 28.96 -10.54 -17.38
N GLY A 61 28.46 -9.57 -18.16
CA GLY A 61 27.92 -9.80 -19.51
C GLY A 61 28.99 -10.15 -20.55
N HIS A 62 30.20 -9.62 -20.43
CA HIS A 62 31.33 -10.02 -21.28
C HIS A 62 31.88 -11.42 -20.98
N GLY A 63 31.59 -12.01 -19.81
CA GLY A 63 31.94 -13.39 -19.48
C GLY A 63 30.92 -14.45 -19.92
N ALA A 64 29.78 -14.02 -20.49
CA ALA A 64 28.68 -14.89 -20.92
C ALA A 64 28.59 -15.07 -22.45
N HIS A 65 29.61 -14.62 -23.18
CA HIS A 65 29.79 -14.84 -24.62
C HIS A 65 30.96 -15.80 -24.88
#